data_AF-A0A7W0WYA3-F1
#
_entry.id   AF-A0A7W0WYA3-F1
#
_cell.length_a   1.000
_cell.length_b   1.000
_cell.length_c   1.000
_cell.angle_alpha   90.00
_cell.angle_beta   90.00
_cell.angle_gamma   90.00
#
_symmetry.space_group_name_H-M   'P 1'
#
loop_
_entity.id
_entity.type
_entity.pdbx_description
1 polymer ?
#
loop_
_entity_poly.entity_id
_entity_poly.type
_entity_poly.pdbx_seq_one_letter_code
_entity_poly.pdbx_strand_id
1 'polypeptide(L)'
;MTRLIVLVAVLSSCVEAEERPARWSYVYGAVLQPACTTSGCHSKLSALAGVDLSDREGAYNILTGHVCGEIAPGAPPRNYVTPGSSEYSQLIEQLRGENRNVMPPDYPLPAVEVEMVARWIDGGAQCD
;
A
#
# COMPACT_ATOMS: atom_id res chain seq x y z
N MET A 1 -52.40 -26.11 -8.92
CA MET A 1 -51.81 -24.77 -8.70
C MET A 1 -50.67 -24.92 -7.71
N THR A 2 -49.48 -25.27 -8.19
CA THR A 2 -48.32 -25.58 -7.33
C THR A 2 -47.45 -24.33 -7.23
N ARG A 3 -47.38 -23.73 -6.04
CA ARG A 3 -46.59 -22.53 -5.77
C ARG A 3 -45.10 -22.89 -5.81
N LEU A 4 -44.33 -22.25 -6.69
CA LEU A 4 -42.88 -22.18 -6.59
C LEU A 4 -42.50 -21.39 -5.33
N ILE A 5 -41.74 -22.01 -4.43
CA ILE A 5 -40.99 -21.29 -3.39
C ILE A 5 -39.62 -21.02 -4.01
N VAL A 6 -39.38 -19.77 -4.41
CA VAL A 6 -38.04 -19.30 -4.79
C VAL A 6 -37.31 -18.95 -3.48
N LEU A 7 -36.36 -19.79 -3.11
CA LEU A 7 -35.44 -19.52 -2.02
C LEU A 7 -34.37 -18.54 -2.54
N VAL A 8 -34.51 -17.26 -2.20
CA VAL A 8 -33.49 -16.25 -2.50
C VAL A 8 -32.35 -16.42 -1.50
N ALA A 9 -31.24 -17.01 -1.94
CA ALA A 9 -30.00 -17.05 -1.20
C ALA A 9 -29.43 -15.61 -1.14
N VAL A 10 -29.40 -15.04 0.05
CA VAL A 10 -28.76 -13.75 0.32
C VAL A 10 -27.25 -13.98 0.25
N LEU A 11 -26.63 -13.61 -0.88
CA LEU A 11 -25.18 -13.57 -0.99
C LEU A 11 -24.69 -12.44 -0.08
N SER A 12 -23.98 -12.83 0.98
CA SER A 12 -23.27 -11.92 1.88
C SER A 12 -22.22 -11.16 1.07
N SER A 13 -22.51 -9.92 0.70
CA SER A 13 -21.60 -9.04 -0.03
C SER A 13 -20.54 -8.43 0.91
N CYS A 14 -19.83 -9.29 1.63
CA CYS A 14 -18.55 -8.93 2.21
C CYS A 14 -17.56 -9.02 1.04
N VAL A 15 -17.29 -7.90 0.37
CA VAL A 15 -16.17 -7.82 -0.57
C VAL A 15 -14.92 -8.14 0.25
N GLU A 16 -14.40 -9.35 0.10
CA GLU A 16 -13.21 -9.77 0.83
C GLU A 16 -12.06 -8.86 0.41
N ALA A 17 -11.29 -8.36 1.38
CA ALA A 17 -10.09 -7.58 1.13
C ALA A 17 -9.10 -8.31 0.19
N GLU A 18 -9.25 -9.62 0.04
CA GLU A 18 -8.51 -10.48 -0.88
C GLU A 18 -8.73 -10.20 -2.37
N GLU A 19 -9.87 -9.65 -2.82
CA GLU A 19 -10.08 -9.33 -4.25
C GLU A 19 -9.26 -8.13 -4.74
N ARG A 20 -8.76 -7.29 -3.84
CA ARG A 20 -7.98 -6.11 -4.22
C ARG A 20 -6.56 -6.52 -4.58
N PRO A 21 -6.07 -6.19 -5.79
CA PRO A 21 -4.77 -6.66 -6.25
C PRO A 21 -3.65 -5.95 -5.48
N ALA A 22 -2.73 -6.74 -4.91
CA ALA A 22 -1.53 -6.26 -4.23
C ALA A 22 -0.41 -5.91 -5.24
N ARG A 23 -0.74 -5.05 -6.21
CA ARG A 23 0.16 -4.59 -7.29
C ARG A 23 0.46 -3.11 -7.12
N TRP A 24 1.66 -2.67 -7.49
CA TRP A 24 2.14 -1.31 -7.22
C TRP A 24 1.19 -0.22 -7.72
N SER A 25 0.72 -0.33 -8.96
CA SER A 25 -0.19 0.65 -9.56
C SER A 25 -1.50 0.79 -8.79
N TYR A 26 -1.99 -0.29 -8.17
CA TYR A 26 -3.18 -0.26 -7.31
C TYR A 26 -2.86 0.31 -5.93
N VAL A 27 -1.79 -0.15 -5.27
CA VAL A 27 -1.34 0.37 -3.98
C VAL A 27 -1.10 1.88 -4.06
N TYR A 28 -0.43 2.34 -5.12
CA TYR A 28 -0.20 3.75 -5.34
C TYR A 28 -1.52 4.52 -5.53
N GLY A 29 -2.34 4.10 -6.50
CA GLY A 29 -3.54 4.87 -6.87
C GLY A 29 -4.64 4.84 -5.82
N ALA A 30 -4.79 3.74 -5.08
CA ALA A 30 -5.86 3.54 -4.11
C ALA A 30 -5.47 3.92 -2.68
N VAL A 31 -4.18 3.91 -2.33
CA VAL A 31 -3.71 4.13 -0.95
C VAL A 31 -2.75 5.31 -0.86
N LEU A 32 -1.57 5.23 -1.49
CA LEU A 32 -0.51 6.22 -1.28
C LEU A 32 -0.87 7.60 -1.83
N GLN A 33 -1.42 7.67 -3.05
CA GLN A 33 -1.78 8.94 -3.67
C GLN A 33 -2.82 9.71 -2.83
N PRO A 34 -3.99 9.15 -2.48
CA PRO A 34 -4.98 9.91 -1.72
C PRO A 34 -4.56 10.24 -0.28
N ALA A 35 -3.78 9.37 0.39
CA ALA A 35 -3.47 9.53 1.80
C ALA A 35 -2.15 10.27 2.09
N CYS A 36 -1.17 10.19 1.20
CA CYS A 36 0.20 10.65 1.47
C CYS A 36 0.61 11.87 0.66
N THR A 37 0.04 12.06 -0.55
CA THR A 37 0.48 13.13 -1.48
C THR A 37 -0.27 14.43 -1.30
N THR A 38 -0.81 14.68 -0.12
CA THR A 38 -1.47 15.95 0.19
C THR A 38 -0.44 17.08 0.11
N SER A 39 -0.88 18.28 -0.28
CA SER A 39 0.02 19.41 -0.49
C SER A 39 0.88 19.76 0.73
N GLY A 40 0.48 19.37 1.95
CA GLY A 40 1.21 19.66 3.18
C GLY A 40 2.25 18.62 3.61
N CYS A 41 2.29 17.42 3.02
CA CYS A 41 3.14 16.32 3.51
C CYS A 41 4.12 15.79 2.44
N HIS A 42 3.75 14.77 1.67
CA HIS A 42 4.64 14.09 0.72
C HIS A 42 4.26 14.37 -0.73
N SER A 43 4.17 15.65 -1.06
CA SER A 43 3.94 16.13 -2.42
C SER A 43 5.17 16.87 -2.97
N LYS A 44 5.18 17.13 -4.28
CA LYS A 44 6.20 17.96 -4.93
C LYS A 44 6.38 19.35 -4.29
N LEU A 45 5.34 19.88 -3.64
CA LEU A 45 5.36 21.21 -3.02
C LEU A 45 6.01 21.21 -1.63
N SER A 46 5.70 20.23 -0.79
CA SER A 46 6.20 20.19 0.60
C SER A 46 7.35 19.21 0.83
N ALA A 47 7.33 18.05 0.15
CA ALA A 47 8.31 16.97 0.23
C ALA A 47 8.92 16.79 1.64
N LEU A 48 8.07 16.66 2.66
CA LEU A 48 8.54 16.58 4.05
C LEU A 48 9.56 15.45 4.20
N ALA A 49 10.64 15.73 4.92
CA ALA A 49 11.81 14.85 5.04
C ALA A 49 12.47 14.46 3.69
N GLY A 50 12.30 15.26 2.64
CA GLY A 50 12.83 15.00 1.30
C GLY A 50 12.05 13.93 0.53
N VAL A 51 10.84 13.58 0.98
CA VAL A 51 10.01 12.51 0.39
C VAL A 51 8.88 13.13 -0.41
N ASP A 52 8.96 13.01 -1.74
CA ASP A 52 7.89 13.33 -2.70
C ASP A 52 7.27 12.03 -3.23
N LEU A 53 5.99 11.83 -2.97
CA LEU A 53 5.23 10.66 -3.41
C LEU A 53 4.20 11.02 -4.49
N SER A 54 4.21 12.25 -5.02
CA SER A 54 3.18 12.74 -5.94
C SER A 54 3.25 12.18 -7.36
N ASP A 55 4.37 11.55 -7.73
CA ASP A 55 4.54 10.80 -8.96
C ASP A 55 4.64 9.30 -8.68
N ARG A 56 3.97 8.46 -9.49
CA ARG A 56 3.92 7.01 -9.26
C ARG A 56 5.29 6.33 -9.37
N GLU A 57 6.09 6.72 -10.35
CA GLU A 57 7.41 6.13 -10.55
C GLU A 57 8.39 6.67 -9.50
N GLY A 58 8.35 7.98 -9.25
CA GLY A 58 9.13 8.62 -8.20
C GLY A 58 8.85 8.05 -6.81
N ALA A 59 7.58 7.83 -6.48
CA ALA A 59 7.16 7.22 -5.22
C ALA A 59 7.69 5.80 -5.07
N TYR A 60 7.63 4.99 -6.13
CA TYR A 60 8.22 3.64 -6.11
C TYR A 60 9.71 3.71 -5.81
N ASN A 61 10.43 4.56 -6.54
CA ASN A 61 11.88 4.69 -6.42
C ASN A 61 12.29 5.18 -5.03
N ILE A 62 11.54 6.13 -4.45
CA ILE A 62 11.81 6.65 -3.10
C ILE A 62 11.47 5.60 -2.04
N LEU A 63 10.35 4.89 -2.14
CA LEU A 63 9.94 3.92 -1.11
C LEU A 63 10.85 2.69 -1.12
N THR A 64 11.16 2.17 -2.31
CA THR A 64 11.93 0.93 -2.46
C THR A 64 13.43 1.17 -2.52
N GLY A 65 13.88 2.32 -3.00
CA GLY A 65 15.30 2.56 -3.34
C GLY A 65 15.74 1.88 -4.65
N HIS A 66 14.79 1.40 -5.47
CA HIS A 66 15.04 0.70 -6.73
C HIS A 66 14.28 1.36 -7.87
N VAL A 67 14.81 1.28 -9.09
CA VAL A 67 14.05 1.64 -10.30
C VAL A 67 12.94 0.60 -10.50
N CYS A 68 11.77 1.06 -10.96
CA CYS A 68 10.65 0.20 -11.33
C CYS A 68 11.10 -0.94 -12.28
N GLY A 69 10.83 -2.19 -11.88
CA GLY A 69 11.22 -3.38 -12.65
C GLY A 69 12.64 -3.92 -12.38
N GLU A 70 13.44 -3.25 -11.53
CA GLU A 70 14.82 -3.67 -11.23
C GLU A 70 15.00 -4.38 -9.87
N ILE A 71 13.90 -4.70 -9.17
CA ILE A 71 13.97 -5.50 -7.94
C ILE A 71 14.15 -6.97 -8.32
N ALA A 72 15.33 -7.52 -8.04
CA ALA A 72 15.59 -8.94 -8.12
C ALA A 72 15.00 -9.67 -6.87
N PRO A 73 14.59 -10.94 -6.98
CA PRO A 73 14.24 -11.75 -5.83
C PRO A 73 15.36 -11.76 -4.79
N GLY A 74 15.04 -11.45 -3.53
CA GLY A 74 16.03 -11.35 -2.45
C GLY A 74 16.90 -10.10 -2.49
N ALA A 75 16.52 -9.06 -3.25
CA ALA A 75 17.18 -7.76 -3.20
C ALA A 75 17.26 -7.26 -1.74
N PRO A 76 18.40 -6.67 -1.33
CA PRO A 76 18.55 -6.18 0.03
C PRO A 76 17.59 -5.01 0.30
N PRO A 77 17.17 -4.81 1.56
CA PRO A 77 16.48 -3.59 1.97
C PRO A 77 17.29 -2.35 1.58
N ARG A 78 16.61 -1.28 1.17
CA ARG A 78 17.25 0.02 0.94
C ARG A 78 16.60 1.12 1.75
N ASN A 79 15.51 1.69 1.23
CA ASN A 79 14.89 2.87 1.84
C ASN A 79 13.86 2.46 2.90
N TYR A 80 12.58 2.41 2.54
CA TYR A 80 11.48 2.16 3.48
C TYR A 80 10.89 0.75 3.33
N VAL A 81 11.21 0.08 2.22
CA VAL A 81 10.67 -1.24 1.88
C VAL A 81 11.78 -2.28 1.89
N THR A 82 11.48 -3.41 2.53
CA THR A 82 12.23 -4.67 2.46
C THR A 82 11.44 -5.62 1.55
N PRO A 83 11.81 -5.77 0.26
CA PRO A 83 11.07 -6.62 -0.66
C PRO A 83 10.99 -8.07 -0.16
N GLY A 84 9.78 -8.64 -0.15
CA GLY A 84 9.51 -9.99 0.34
C GLY A 84 9.33 -10.09 1.87
N SER A 85 9.41 -8.98 2.61
CA SER A 85 9.08 -8.98 4.04
C SER A 85 8.53 -7.64 4.54
N SER A 86 7.22 -7.60 4.71
CA SER A 86 6.47 -6.50 5.32
C SER A 86 6.84 -6.31 6.80
N GLU A 87 7.10 -7.40 7.52
CA GLU A 87 7.53 -7.40 8.93
C GLU A 87 8.80 -6.56 9.17
N TYR A 88 9.77 -6.63 8.26
CA TYR A 88 11.03 -5.89 8.36
C TYR A 88 11.05 -4.59 7.54
N SER A 89 9.89 -4.11 7.09
CA SER A 89 9.79 -2.88 6.30
C SER A 89 9.45 -1.69 7.18
N GLN A 90 10.35 -0.69 7.20
CA GLN A 90 10.11 0.58 7.91
C GLN A 90 8.79 1.24 7.50
N LEU A 91 8.38 1.13 6.24
CA LEU A 91 7.09 1.66 5.78
C LEU A 91 5.93 1.08 6.61
N ILE A 92 5.93 -0.23 6.87
CA ILE A 92 4.86 -0.88 7.64
C ILE A 92 4.89 -0.47 9.10
N GLU A 93 6.08 -0.36 9.69
CA GLU A 93 6.26 0.21 11.04
C GLU A 93 5.63 1.60 11.14
N GLN A 94 5.87 2.47 10.16
CA GLN A 94 5.28 3.81 10.11
C GLN A 94 3.77 3.76 9.87
N LEU A 95 3.25 2.90 8.99
CA LEU A 95 1.81 2.81 8.74
C LEU A 95 1.03 2.27 9.96
N ARG A 96 1.68 1.43 10.78
CA ARG A 96 1.09 0.89 12.02
C ARG A 96 1.35 1.75 13.26
N GLY A 97 2.29 2.70 13.18
CA GLY A 97 2.76 3.45 14.34
C GLY A 97 3.57 2.61 15.32
N GLU A 98 4.22 1.56 14.82
CA GLU A 98 5.05 0.64 15.59
C GLU A 98 6.49 1.15 15.57
N ASN A 99 7.09 1.40 16.74
CA ASN A 99 8.49 1.85 16.89
C ASN A 99 8.86 3.17 16.18
N ARG A 100 7.91 3.83 15.50
CA ARG A 100 8.07 5.05 14.70
C ARG A 100 6.80 5.90 14.73
N ASN A 101 6.93 7.17 14.36
CA ASN A 101 5.77 8.04 14.19
C ASN A 101 4.84 7.49 13.11
N VAL A 102 3.55 7.43 13.43
CA VAL A 102 2.52 6.93 12.52
C VAL A 102 2.39 7.82 11.29
N MET A 103 2.21 7.21 10.12
CA MET A 103 1.95 7.90 8.86
C MET A 103 0.66 7.40 8.20
N PRO A 104 -0.20 8.29 7.67
CA PRO A 104 -0.16 9.75 7.85
C PRO A 104 -0.36 10.16 9.33
N PRO A 105 0.20 11.31 9.77
CA PRO A 105 0.18 11.70 11.18
C PRO A 105 -1.22 12.13 11.65
N ASP A 106 -1.99 12.79 10.77
CA ASP A 106 -3.30 13.35 11.14
C ASP A 106 -4.43 12.32 11.05
N TYR A 107 -4.32 11.38 10.11
CA TYR A 107 -5.33 10.35 9.86
C TYR A 107 -4.64 9.04 9.48
N PRO A 108 -4.32 8.18 10.47
CA PRO A 108 -3.73 6.87 10.23
C PRO A 108 -4.58 6.05 9.25
N LEU A 109 -3.91 5.23 8.43
CA LEU A 109 -4.59 4.41 7.45
C LEU A 109 -5.50 3.35 8.11
N PRO A 110 -6.64 3.02 7.50
CA PRO A 110 -7.41 1.83 7.86
C PRO A 110 -6.54 0.56 7.75
N ALA A 111 -6.71 -0.38 8.69
CA ALA A 111 -5.94 -1.62 8.72
C ALA A 111 -5.96 -2.40 7.39
N VAL A 112 -7.09 -2.37 6.67
CA VAL A 112 -7.24 -3.02 5.35
C VAL A 112 -6.31 -2.44 4.27
N GLU A 113 -6.00 -1.15 4.35
CA GLU A 113 -5.07 -0.49 3.42
C GLU A 113 -3.63 -0.75 3.80
N VAL A 114 -3.32 -0.77 5.10
CA VAL A 114 -2.00 -1.19 5.61
C VAL A 114 -1.70 -2.62 5.17
N GLU A 115 -2.67 -3.53 5.28
CA GLU A 115 -2.52 -4.92 4.85
C GLU A 115 -2.35 -5.05 3.33
N MET A 116 -2.95 -4.16 2.55
CA MET A 116 -2.73 -4.14 1.10
C MET A 116 -1.30 -3.73 0.75
N VAL A 117 -0.74 -2.75 1.45
CA VAL A 117 0.67 -2.36 1.30
C VAL A 117 1.57 -3.52 1.74
N ALA A 118 1.27 -4.17 2.88
CA ALA A 118 2.02 -5.32 3.39
C ALA A 118 2.07 -6.46 2.37
N ARG A 119 0.92 -6.87 1.81
CA ARG A 119 0.86 -7.92 0.79
C ARG A 119 1.64 -7.58 -0.48
N TRP A 120 1.66 -6.32 -0.90
CA TRP A 120 2.49 -5.90 -2.04
C TRP A 120 3.98 -6.07 -1.73
N ILE A 121 4.41 -5.68 -0.52
CA ILE A 121 5.80 -5.86 -0.07
C ILE A 121 6.14 -7.36 0.00
N ASP A 122 5.29 -8.18 0.62
CA ASP A 122 5.49 -9.63 0.75
C ASP A 122 5.52 -10.33 -0.61
N GLY A 123 4.79 -9.79 -1.61
CA GLY A 123 4.86 -10.20 -3.01
C GLY A 123 6.16 -9.81 -3.74
N GLY A 124 7.14 -9.27 -3.03
CA GLY A 124 8.43 -8.84 -3.58
C GLY A 124 8.46 -7.38 -4.04
N ALA A 125 7.48 -6.57 -3.64
CA ALA A 125 7.38 -5.16 -4.01
C ALA A 125 7.44 -4.91 -5.53
N GLN A 126 6.83 -5.79 -6.33
CA GLN A 126 6.91 -5.71 -7.79
C GLN A 126 6.26 -4.43 -8.33
N CYS A 127 6.84 -3.90 -9.39
CA CYS A 127 6.33 -2.76 -10.14
C CYS A 127 5.54 -3.24 -11.36
N ASP A 128 4.32 -2.72 -11.58
CA ASP A 128 3.44 -2.99 -12.72
C ASP A 128 2.92 -1.73 -13.40
#